data_AF-H1LUI4-F1
#
_entry.id   AF-H1LUI4-F1
#
_cell.length_a   1.000
_cell.length_b   1.000
_cell.length_c   1.000
_cell.angle_alpha   90.00
_cell.angle_beta   90.00
_cell.angle_gamma   90.00
#
_symmetry.space_group_name_H-M   'P 1'
#
loop_
_entity.id
_entity.type
_entity.pdbx_description
1 polymer ?
#
loop_
_entity_poly.entity_id
_entity_poly.type
_entity_poly.pdbx_seq_one_letter_code
_entity_poly.pdbx_strand_id
1 'polypeptide(L)'
;MGIFDSFKKNKKSGWEKFVEKYKPGKELVKPSEHIIGACRSAGVDERILWFMENNGFDNYGDGIIKLIDPEDYMDSFYKWLGKEDYSRIPFMMTGFGDLFYFRISVTANMTYLFWIYTTEIFL
;
A
#
# COMPACT_ATOMS: atom_id res chain seq x y z
N MET A 1 17.78 20.50 30.13
CA MET A 1 17.07 19.59 29.19
C MET A 1 15.60 19.93 29.26
N GLY A 2 15.04 20.40 28.15
CA GLY A 2 13.76 21.08 28.13
C GLY A 2 12.60 20.10 28.17
N ILE A 3 11.50 20.50 28.79
CA ILE A 3 10.18 19.83 28.77
C ILE A 3 9.71 19.52 27.33
N PHE A 4 10.27 20.19 26.31
CA PHE A 4 10.04 19.97 24.89
C PHE A 4 10.83 18.82 24.26
N ASP A 5 11.90 18.33 24.90
CA ASP A 5 12.67 17.17 24.41
C ASP A 5 11.89 15.86 24.58
N SER A 6 10.96 15.78 25.54
CA SER A 6 10.12 14.60 25.75
C SER A 6 9.00 14.47 24.69
N PHE A 7 8.52 15.59 24.13
CA PHE A 7 7.49 15.59 23.08
C PHE A 7 8.01 15.10 21.72
N LYS A 8 9.32 15.16 21.47
CA LYS A 8 9.95 14.66 20.23
C LYS A 8 10.22 13.16 20.24
N LYS A 9 10.22 12.49 21.40
CA LYS A 9 10.82 11.16 21.55
C LYS A 9 9.89 9.97 21.27
N ASN A 10 8.60 10.17 20.97
CA ASN A 10 7.68 9.02 20.90
C ASN A 10 6.45 9.22 19.99
N LYS A 11 6.62 9.87 18.84
CA LYS A 11 5.52 9.96 17.86
C LYS A 11 5.59 8.76 16.92
N LYS A 12 4.86 7.69 17.25
CA LYS A 12 4.63 6.55 16.35
C LYS A 12 4.23 7.06 14.97
N SER A 13 4.86 6.50 13.93
CA SER A 13 4.55 6.73 12.53
C SER A 13 3.09 6.38 12.23
N GLY A 14 2.55 6.93 11.14
CA GLY A 14 1.19 6.60 10.71
C GLY A 14 0.98 5.10 10.49
N TRP A 15 2.02 4.40 10.01
CA TRP A 15 2.00 2.97 9.74
C TRP A 15 2.09 2.11 11.01
N GLU A 16 2.81 2.54 12.04
CA GLU A 16 2.76 1.85 13.35
C GLU A 16 1.36 1.92 13.96
N LYS A 17 0.70 3.08 13.87
CA LYS A 17 -0.70 3.22 14.31
C LYS A 17 -1.66 2.39 13.46
N PHE A 18 -1.36 2.23 12.17
CA PHE A 18 -2.12 1.37 11.27
C PHE A 18 -2.07 -0.08 11.76
N VAL A 19 -0.88 -0.63 12.03
CA VAL A 19 -0.70 -2.01 12.49
C VAL A 19 -1.37 -2.26 13.84
N GLU A 20 -1.32 -1.27 14.74
CA GLU A 20 -2.01 -1.36 16.04
C GLU A 20 -3.52 -1.45 15.89
N LYS A 21 -4.08 -0.69 14.94
CA LYS A 21 -5.52 -0.67 14.67
C LYS A 21 -5.97 -1.89 13.87
N TYR A 22 -5.22 -2.25 12.84
CA TYR A 22 -5.49 -3.35 11.93
C TYR A 22 -4.40 -4.40 12.10
N LYS A 23 -4.63 -5.32 13.03
CA LYS A 23 -3.66 -6.37 13.34
C LYS A 23 -3.37 -7.21 12.10
N PRO A 24 -2.10 -7.57 11.84
CA PRO A 24 -1.76 -8.44 10.74
C PRO A 24 -2.40 -9.81 10.89
N GLY A 25 -2.76 -10.40 9.75
CA GLY A 25 -3.21 -11.78 9.64
C GLY A 25 -2.09 -12.78 9.94
N LYS A 26 -2.45 -14.06 9.90
CA LYS A 26 -1.50 -15.14 10.22
C LYS A 26 -0.62 -15.54 9.04
N GLU A 27 -1.05 -15.27 7.82
CA GLU A 27 -0.46 -15.79 6.58
C GLU A 27 0.20 -14.69 5.75
N LEU A 28 0.93 -13.79 6.43
CA LEU A 28 1.61 -12.70 5.75
C LEU A 28 2.73 -13.20 4.83
N VAL A 29 2.70 -12.76 3.58
CA VAL A 29 3.71 -13.11 2.57
C VAL A 29 4.71 -11.97 2.45
N LYS A 30 6.02 -12.25 2.54
CA LYS A 30 7.02 -11.20 2.36
C LYS A 30 7.08 -10.79 0.89
N PRO A 31 7.23 -9.48 0.59
CA PRO A 31 7.38 -9.02 -0.78
C PRO A 31 8.67 -9.58 -1.38
N SER A 32 8.66 -9.85 -2.68
CA SER A 32 9.88 -10.20 -3.41
C SER A 32 10.81 -8.98 -3.54
N GLU A 33 12.12 -9.21 -3.66
CA GLU A 33 13.08 -8.13 -3.92
C GLU A 33 12.75 -7.39 -5.24
N HIS A 34 12.20 -8.12 -6.21
CA HIS A 34 11.77 -7.56 -7.48
C HIS A 34 10.64 -6.54 -7.31
N ILE A 35 9.60 -6.87 -6.55
CA ILE A 35 8.47 -5.96 -6.25
C ILE A 35 8.93 -4.71 -5.51
N ILE A 36 9.75 -4.88 -4.47
CA ILE A 36 10.28 -3.73 -3.70
C ILE A 36 11.17 -2.86 -4.60
N GLY A 37 12.01 -3.47 -5.43
CA GLY A 37 12.83 -2.76 -6.41
C GLY A 37 11.98 -1.95 -7.38
N ALA A 38 10.94 -2.55 -7.95
CA ALA A 38 10.02 -1.90 -8.87
C ALA A 38 9.30 -0.71 -8.20
N CYS A 39 8.75 -0.90 -6.99
CA CYS A 39 8.10 0.17 -6.22
C CYS A 39 9.08 1.31 -5.86
N ARG A 40 10.33 1.00 -5.53
CA ARG A 40 11.36 2.01 -5.26
C ARG A 40 11.73 2.79 -6.51
N SER A 41 11.95 2.12 -7.64
CA SER A 41 12.20 2.76 -8.94
C SER A 41 11.02 3.62 -9.40
N ALA A 42 9.81 3.25 -9.01
CA ALA A 42 8.57 4.00 -9.20
C ALA A 42 8.46 5.25 -8.31
N GLY A 43 9.33 5.45 -7.32
CA GLY A 43 9.26 6.59 -6.41
C GLY A 43 8.20 6.46 -5.32
N VAL A 44 7.82 5.23 -4.96
CA VAL A 44 7.00 4.97 -3.76
C VAL A 44 7.76 5.44 -2.52
N ASP A 45 7.04 6.09 -1.58
CA ASP A 45 7.63 6.62 -0.36
C ASP A 45 8.31 5.53 0.48
N GLU A 46 9.53 5.77 0.94
CA GLU A 46 10.33 4.79 1.70
C GLU A 46 9.63 4.29 2.99
N ARG A 47 8.71 5.07 3.58
CA ARG A 47 7.95 4.61 4.76
C ARG A 47 6.94 3.54 4.39
N ILE A 48 6.43 3.56 3.16
CA ILE A 48 5.53 2.54 2.62
C ILE A 48 6.34 1.30 2.27
N LEU A 49 7.48 1.46 1.60
CA LEU A 49 8.38 0.33 1.29
C LEU A 49 8.81 -0.39 2.56
N TRP A 50 9.27 0.36 3.56
CA TRP A 50 9.59 -0.16 4.89
C TRP A 50 8.40 -0.91 5.50
N PHE A 51 7.19 -0.37 5.37
CA PHE A 51 5.99 -1.02 5.89
C PHE A 51 5.71 -2.36 5.21
N MET A 52 5.81 -2.43 3.88
CA MET A 52 5.66 -3.66 3.09
C MET A 52 6.73 -4.70 3.45
N GLU A 53 8.00 -4.30 3.52
CA GLU A 53 9.12 -5.18 3.88
C GLU A 53 8.97 -5.76 5.29
N ASN A 54 8.52 -4.96 6.26
CA ASN A 54 8.39 -5.40 7.65
C ASN A 54 7.12 -6.19 7.93
N ASN A 55 5.99 -5.81 7.34
CA ASN A 55 4.69 -6.39 7.68
C ASN A 55 4.18 -7.39 6.65
N GLY A 56 4.73 -7.45 5.44
CA GLY A 56 4.31 -8.37 4.39
C GLY A 56 2.99 -7.98 3.71
N PHE A 57 2.56 -8.83 2.80
CA PHE A 57 1.27 -8.78 2.11
C PHE A 57 0.28 -9.74 2.75
N ASP A 58 -0.99 -9.62 2.39
CA ASP A 58 -2.17 -10.31 2.90
C ASP A 58 -3.00 -9.48 3.91
N ASN A 59 -3.88 -10.14 4.67
CA ASN A 59 -4.97 -9.53 5.41
C ASN A 59 -4.51 -8.81 6.68
N TYR A 60 -5.18 -7.70 6.99
CA TYR A 60 -5.06 -6.90 8.19
C TYR A 60 -6.45 -6.57 8.74
N GLY A 61 -6.58 -6.56 10.06
CA GLY A 61 -7.82 -6.25 10.75
C GLY A 61 -8.96 -7.19 10.34
N ASP A 62 -8.71 -8.50 10.41
CA ASP A 62 -9.69 -9.56 10.09
C ASP A 62 -10.26 -9.46 8.65
N GLY A 63 -9.42 -9.05 7.70
CA GLY A 63 -9.77 -9.00 6.27
C GLY A 63 -10.44 -7.70 5.83
N ILE A 64 -10.56 -6.70 6.72
CA ILE A 64 -11.05 -5.37 6.34
C ILE A 64 -10.09 -4.70 5.35
N ILE A 65 -8.79 -4.96 5.47
CA ILE A 65 -7.76 -4.45 4.58
C ILE A 65 -6.87 -5.60 4.15
N LYS A 66 -6.51 -5.65 2.88
CA LYS A 66 -5.53 -6.57 2.33
C LYS A 66 -4.45 -5.78 1.64
N LEU A 67 -3.20 -5.94 2.07
CA LEU A 67 -2.07 -5.52 1.25
C LEU A 67 -1.88 -6.57 0.17
N ILE A 68 -1.79 -6.13 -1.07
CA ILE A 68 -1.76 -7.01 -2.23
C ILE A 68 -0.38 -6.96 -2.87
N ASP A 69 0.03 -8.10 -3.43
CA ASP A 69 1.19 -8.11 -4.31
C ASP A 69 0.80 -7.41 -5.62
N PRO A 70 1.50 -6.33 -6.03
CA PRO A 70 1.19 -5.67 -7.29
C PRO A 70 1.25 -6.61 -8.50
N GLU A 71 2.19 -7.57 -8.54
CA GLU A 71 2.35 -8.50 -9.67
C GLU A 71 1.09 -9.34 -9.91
N ASP A 72 0.49 -9.85 -8.84
CA ASP A 72 -0.71 -10.68 -8.91
C ASP A 72 -1.94 -9.90 -9.38
N TYR A 73 -1.95 -8.58 -9.19
CA TYR A 73 -3.12 -7.73 -9.40
C TYR A 73 -3.02 -6.81 -10.63
N MET A 74 -1.83 -6.60 -11.19
CA MET A 74 -1.59 -5.66 -12.30
C MET A 74 -2.41 -6.00 -13.55
N ASP A 75 -2.44 -7.26 -13.98
CA ASP A 75 -3.20 -7.67 -15.18
C ASP A 75 -4.69 -7.34 -15.05
N SER A 76 -5.30 -7.73 -13.93
CA SER A 76 -6.72 -7.44 -13.65
C SER A 76 -6.97 -5.95 -13.51
N PHE A 77 -6.07 -5.23 -12.84
CA PHE A 77 -6.18 -3.78 -12.65
C PHE A 77 -6.10 -3.01 -13.98
N TYR A 78 -5.21 -3.38 -14.88
CA TYR A 78 -5.05 -2.72 -16.18
C TYR A 78 -6.18 -3.04 -17.15
N LYS A 79 -6.72 -4.25 -17.11
CA LYS A 79 -7.97 -4.59 -17.79
C LYS A 79 -9.12 -3.69 -17.32
N TRP A 80 -9.26 -3.51 -16.00
CA TRP A 80 -10.28 -2.62 -15.44
C TRP A 80 -10.08 -1.15 -15.84
N LEU A 81 -8.83 -0.68 -15.91
CA LEU A 81 -8.50 0.66 -16.41
C LEU A 81 -8.74 0.85 -17.91
N GLY A 82 -8.96 -0.23 -18.66
CA GLY A 82 -9.08 -0.23 -20.12
C GLY A 82 -7.76 0.07 -20.85
N LYS A 83 -6.63 0.08 -20.13
CA LYS A 83 -5.29 0.29 -20.68
C LYS A 83 -4.21 -0.20 -19.72
N GLU A 84 -3.10 -0.67 -20.27
CA GLU A 84 -1.87 -0.85 -19.51
C GLU A 84 -1.29 0.50 -19.13
N ASP A 85 -1.06 0.70 -17.83
CA ASP A 85 -0.52 1.95 -17.29
C ASP A 85 0.40 1.65 -16.10
N TYR A 86 1.66 1.33 -16.41
CA TYR A 86 2.72 1.06 -15.43
C TYR A 86 3.07 2.25 -14.54
N SER A 87 2.53 3.45 -14.83
CA SER A 87 2.58 4.57 -13.89
C SER A 87 1.62 4.37 -12.70
N ARG A 88 0.83 3.30 -12.69
CA ARG A 88 -0.15 2.98 -11.66
C ARG A 88 0.11 1.60 -11.07
N ILE A 89 0.43 1.54 -9.79
CA ILE A 89 0.80 0.30 -9.09
C ILE A 89 -0.23 0.02 -8.00
N PRO A 90 -1.08 -1.02 -8.12
CA PRO A 90 -2.02 -1.41 -7.07
C PRO A 90 -1.25 -1.97 -5.87
N PHE A 91 -1.64 -1.64 -4.64
CA PHE A 91 -0.90 -2.07 -3.45
C PHE A 91 -1.75 -2.41 -2.23
N MET A 92 -3.02 -2.01 -2.22
CA MET A 92 -3.94 -2.32 -1.13
C MET A 92 -5.37 -2.44 -1.64
N MET A 93 -6.14 -3.32 -1.03
CA MET A 93 -7.56 -3.51 -1.30
C MET A 93 -8.34 -3.61 0.01
N THR A 94 -9.58 -3.12 0.07
CA THR A 94 -10.44 -3.37 1.23
C THR A 94 -11.15 -4.70 1.09
N GLY A 95 -11.66 -5.25 2.19
CA GLY A 95 -12.59 -6.39 2.16
C GLY A 95 -13.89 -6.12 1.39
N PHE A 96 -14.14 -4.87 1.02
CA PHE A 96 -15.28 -4.45 0.21
C PHE A 96 -14.93 -4.32 -1.29
N GLY A 97 -13.69 -4.58 -1.68
CA GLY A 97 -13.24 -4.51 -3.07
C GLY A 97 -12.78 -3.13 -3.52
N ASP A 98 -12.61 -2.17 -2.61
CA ASP A 98 -12.01 -0.88 -2.96
C ASP A 98 -10.51 -1.08 -3.21
N LEU A 99 -10.04 -0.71 -4.39
CA LEU A 99 -8.62 -0.83 -4.76
C LEU A 99 -7.91 0.52 -4.61
N PHE A 100 -6.77 0.48 -3.94
CA PHE A 100 -5.85 1.59 -3.79
C PHE A 100 -4.58 1.33 -4.58
N TYR A 101 -4.12 2.37 -5.28
CA TYR A 101 -2.93 2.30 -6.12
C TYR A 101 -2.09 3.57 -5.97
N PHE A 102 -0.79 3.41 -6.18
CA PHE A 102 0.14 4.52 -6.35
C PHE A 102 0.07 5.02 -7.77
N ARG A 103 0.00 6.34 -7.95
CA ARG A 103 0.26 6.97 -9.25
C ARG A 103 1.62 7.65 -9.22
N ILE A 104 2.47 7.21 -10.13
CA ILE A 104 3.80 7.74 -10.37
C ILE A 104 3.67 8.93 -11.33
N SER A 105 4.16 10.10 -10.90
CA SER A 105 4.25 11.26 -11.78
C SER A 105 5.70 11.72 -11.85
N VAL A 106 6.25 11.71 -13.07
CA VAL A 106 7.64 12.09 -13.39
C VAL A 106 7.97 13.52 -12.93
N THR A 107 6.96 14.39 -12.79
CA THR A 107 7.15 15.81 -12.49
C THR A 107 7.18 16.15 -11.01
N ALA A 108 6.82 15.25 -10.09
CA ALA A 108 6.53 15.64 -8.71
C ALA A 108 7.35 14.94 -7.61
N ASN A 109 8.09 13.85 -7.88
CA ASN A 109 8.65 12.98 -6.82
C ASN A 109 7.61 12.70 -5.70
N MET A 110 6.33 12.59 -6.08
CA MET A 110 5.20 12.57 -5.16
C MET A 110 4.26 11.44 -5.57
N THR A 111 4.16 10.45 -4.69
CA THR A 111 3.22 9.34 -4.82
C THR A 111 1.88 9.77 -4.24
N TYR A 112 0.83 9.71 -5.05
CA TYR A 112 -0.54 10.02 -4.63
C TYR A 112 -1.31 8.72 -4.43
N LEU A 113 -2.02 8.62 -3.31
CA LEU A 113 -2.98 7.55 -3.05
C LEU A 113 -4.30 7.91 -3.73
N PHE A 114 -4.70 7.10 -4.70
CA PHE A 114 -6.00 7.24 -5.34
C PHE A 114 -6.92 6.10 -4.91
N TRP A 115 -8.19 6.44 -4.71
CA TRP A 115 -9.27 5.51 -4.38
C TRP A 115 -10.20 5.39 -5.60
N ILE A 116 -10.50 4.15 -5.98
CA ILE A 116 -11.49 3.83 -7.00
C ILE A 116 -12.72 3.23 -6.31
N TYR A 117 -13.90 3.77 -6.59
CA TYR A 117 -15.17 3.13 -6.23
C TYR A 117 -15.42 1.95 -7.17
N THR A 118 -15.57 0.74 -6.63
CA THR A 118 -16.08 -0.41 -7.37
C THR A 118 -17.60 -0.46 -7.25
N THR A 119 -18.31 0.47 -7.90
CA THR A 119 -19.76 0.35 -8.08
C THR A 119 -20.11 -0.28 -9.41
N GLU A 120 -19.66 -1.52 -9.67
CA GLU A 120 -20.31 -2.43 -10.63
C GLU A 120 -20.14 -3.88 -10.13
N ILE A 121 -21.07 -4.31 -9.28
CA ILE A 121 -21.32 -5.72 -9.01
C ILE A 121 -22.02 -6.26 -10.26
N PHE A 122 -21.30 -6.97 -11.13
CA PHE A 122 -21.95 -7.90 -12.04
C PHE A 122 -22.31 -9.15 -11.21
N LEU A 123 -23.60 -9.27 -10.89
CA LEU A 123 -24.24 -10.52 -10.42
C LEU A 123 -24.28 -11.56 -11.53
#